data_AF-A0A968HBY3-F1
#
_entry.id   AF-A0A968HBY3-F1
#
_cell.length_a   1.000
_cell.length_b   1.000
_cell.length_c   1.000
_cell.angle_alpha   90.00
_cell.angle_beta   90.00
_cell.angle_gamma   90.00
#
_symmetry.space_group_name_H-M   'P 1'
#
loop_
_entity.id
_entity.type
_entity.pdbx_description
1 polymer ?
#
loop_
_entity_poly.entity_id
_entity_poly.type
_entity_poly.pdbx_seq_one_letter_code
_entity_poly.pdbx_strand_id
1 'polypeptide(L)'
;MSRKKAAMTLTRDKGKKNIQVLVTASPFRSQGKMLSLLILEDITELLQLRGLLPICAWCKKIRTDNNYWQSLEEYFSDHLDLEFTHGLCEDCCRKHYPDFPPAP
;
A
#
# COMPACT_ATOMS: atom_id res chain seq x y z
N MET A 1 -18.08 15.02 -1.37
CA MET A 1 -18.34 13.60 -1.70
C MET A 1 -17.19 12.78 -1.12
N SER A 2 -17.41 11.93 -0.12
CA SER A 2 -16.36 11.08 0.43
C SER A 2 -16.37 9.72 -0.28
N ARG A 3 -15.30 9.36 -0.99
CA ARG A 3 -15.11 8.00 -1.49
C ARG A 3 -14.64 7.12 -0.33
N LYS A 4 -15.34 6.03 -0.04
CA LYS A 4 -14.91 5.05 0.98
C LYS A 4 -14.55 3.73 0.31
N LYS A 5 -13.42 3.14 0.72
CA LYS A 5 -13.01 1.81 0.29
C LYS A 5 -13.81 0.75 1.07
N ALA A 6 -14.35 -0.23 0.36
CA ALA A 6 -15.07 -1.37 0.95
C ALA A 6 -14.64 -2.66 0.26
N ALA A 7 -14.62 -3.76 1.01
CA ALA A 7 -14.51 -5.11 0.44
C ALA A 7 -15.91 -5.64 0.16
N MET A 8 -16.14 -6.20 -1.02
CA MET A 8 -17.41 -6.83 -1.38
C MET A 8 -17.16 -8.19 -2.04
N THR A 9 -18.08 -9.14 -1.81
CA THR A 9 -18.08 -10.42 -2.51
C THR A 9 -19.08 -10.35 -3.66
N LEU A 10 -18.58 -10.44 -4.89
CA LEU A 10 -19.40 -10.49 -6.08
C LEU A 10 -19.75 -11.96 -6.37
N THR A 11 -21.05 -12.27 -6.30
CA THR A 11 -21.57 -13.60 -6.62
C THR A 11 -21.96 -13.63 -8.10
N ARG A 12 -21.24 -14.37 -8.93
CA ARG A 12 -21.65 -14.71 -10.30
C ARG A 12 -22.06 -16.18 -10.37
N ASP A 13 -22.84 -16.54 -11.38
CA ASP A 13 -23.38 -17.90 -11.63
C ASP A 13 -22.35 -19.05 -11.57
N LYS A 14 -21.05 -18.76 -11.67
CA LYS A 14 -19.96 -19.76 -11.64
C LYS A 14 -18.90 -19.51 -10.56
N GLY A 15 -19.15 -18.66 -9.56
CA GLY A 15 -18.22 -18.48 -8.44
C GLY A 15 -18.37 -17.17 -7.66
N LYS A 16 -17.80 -17.17 -6.46
CA LYS A 16 -17.66 -15.98 -5.61
C LYS A 16 -16.30 -15.33 -5.86
N LYS A 17 -16.28 -14.04 -6.20
CA LYS A 17 -15.05 -13.24 -6.35
C LYS A 17 -15.03 -12.14 -5.30
N ASN A 18 -13.96 -12.06 -4.52
CA ASN A 18 -13.76 -10.92 -3.62
C ASN A 18 -13.19 -9.75 -4.42
N ILE A 19 -13.85 -8.60 -4.33
CA ILE A 19 -13.46 -7.37 -5.02
C ILE A 19 -13.30 -6.24 -4.01
N GLN A 20 -12.41 -5.31 -4.34
CA GLN A 20 -12.23 -4.06 -3.61
C GLN A 20 -12.94 -2.96 -4.39
N VAL A 21 -13.85 -2.25 -3.75
CA VAL A 21 -14.72 -1.27 -4.40
C VAL A 21 -14.60 0.09 -3.71
N LEU A 22 -14.57 1.16 -4.51
CA LEU A 22 -14.81 2.50 -4.00
C LEU A 22 -16.32 2.77 -4.03
N VAL A 23 -16.86 3.09 -2.87
CA VAL A 23 -18.26 3.44 -2.67
C VAL A 23 -18.36 4.96 -2.56
N THR A 24 -19.11 5.56 -3.48
CA THR A 24 -19.46 6.98 -3.43
C THR A 24 -20.95 7.11 -3.20
N ALA A 25 -21.34 7.79 -2.12
CA ALA A 25 -22.72 8.17 -1.85
C ALA A 25 -22.85 9.69 -1.99
N SER A 26 -23.60 10.12 -3.01
CA SER A 26 -23.79 11.52 -3.35
C SER A 26 -25.28 11.87 -3.21
N PRO A 27 -25.67 12.65 -2.19
CA PRO A 27 -27.05 13.05 -2.03
C PRO A 27 -27.44 14.06 -3.11
N PHE A 28 -28.63 13.92 -3.69
CA PHE A 28 -29.20 14.86 -4.65
C PHE A 28 -30.71 14.98 -4.50
N ARG A 29 -31.27 16.13 -4.89
CA ARG A 29 -32.72 16.37 -4.89
C ARG A 29 -33.29 16.11 -6.28
N SER A 30 -34.36 15.33 -6.36
CA SER A 30 -35.11 15.13 -7.60
C SER A 30 -36.60 15.04 -7.29
N GLN A 31 -37.41 15.82 -8.00
CA GLN A 31 -38.88 15.87 -7.82
C GLN A 31 -39.30 16.07 -6.35
N GLY A 32 -38.60 16.93 -5.61
CA GLY A 32 -38.89 17.22 -4.20
C GLY A 32 -38.46 16.14 -3.20
N LYS A 33 -37.94 14.99 -3.65
CA LYS A 33 -37.42 13.92 -2.79
C LYS A 33 -35.90 14.00 -2.70
N MET A 34 -35.38 13.73 -1.50
CA MET A 34 -33.95 13.50 -1.28
C MET A 34 -33.62 12.07 -1.69
N LEU A 35 -32.75 11.92 -2.67
CA LEU A 35 -32.21 10.64 -3.11
C LEU A 35 -30.69 10.63 -2.87
N SER A 36 -30.10 9.44 -2.87
CA SER A 36 -28.65 9.29 -2.88
C SER A 36 -28.25 8.47 -4.09
N LEU A 37 -27.35 9.01 -4.90
CA LEU A 37 -26.69 8.26 -5.97
C LEU A 37 -25.60 7.41 -5.32
N LEU A 38 -25.69 6.09 -5.48
CA LEU A 38 -24.67 5.15 -5.03
C LEU A 38 -23.87 4.68 -6.25
N ILE A 39 -22.56 4.92 -6.24
CA ILE A 39 -21.63 4.49 -7.28
C ILE A 39 -20.68 3.47 -6.67
N LEU A 40 -20.47 2.35 -7.37
CA LEU A 40 -19.55 1.28 -7.01
C LEU A 40 -18.50 1.12 -8.12
N GLU A 41 -17.24 1.40 -7.82
CA GLU A 41 -16.11 1.27 -8.76
C GLU A 41 -15.20 0.10 -8.32
N ASP A 42 -15.06 -0.96 -9.14
CA ASP A 42 -14.12 -2.06 -8.86
C ASP A 42 -12.67 -1.57 -9.08
N ILE A 43 -11.89 -1.55 -8.01
CA ILE A 43 -10.49 -1.11 -8.00
C ILE A 43 -9.53 -2.28 -7.73
N THR A 44 -9.98 -3.53 -7.87
CA THR A 44 -9.18 -4.71 -7.54
C THR A 44 -7.89 -4.77 -8.36
N GLU A 45 -7.96 -4.55 -9.67
CA GLU A 45 -6.78 -4.55 -10.55
C GLU A 45 -5.84 -3.37 -10.25
N LEU A 46 -6.38 -2.19 -9.96
CA LEU A 46 -5.60 -1.01 -9.57
C LEU A 46 -4.81 -1.25 -8.27
N LEU A 47 -5.40 -1.95 -7.30
CA LEU A 47 -4.72 -2.29 -6.05
C LEU A 47 -3.63 -3.36 -6.24
N GLN A 48 -3.80 -4.28 -7.20
CA GLN A 48 -2.78 -5.27 -7.54
C GLN A 48 -1.57 -4.63 -8.23
N LEU A 49 -1.80 -3.64 -9.10
CA LEU A 49 -0.75 -2.90 -9.79
C LEU A 49 0.10 -2.01 -8.85
N ARG A 50 -0.43 -1.64 -7.67
CA ARG A 50 0.29 -0.89 -6.63
C ARG A 50 1.23 -1.74 -5.77
N GLY A 51 1.40 -3.03 -6.09
CA GLY A 51 2.31 -3.93 -5.37
C GLY A 51 3.77 -3.89 -5.82
N LEU A 52 4.11 -3.08 -6.83
CA LEU A 52 5.47 -3.03 -7.40
C LEU A 52 6.17 -1.74 -7.00
N LEU A 53 7.20 -1.85 -6.16
CA LEU A 53 8.11 -0.74 -5.84
C LEU A 53 9.26 -0.71 -6.85
N PRO A 54 9.43 0.38 -7.62
CA PRO A 54 10.55 0.51 -8.54
C PRO A 54 11.85 0.74 -7.76
N ILE A 55 12.67 -0.32 -7.63
CA ILE A 55 13.97 -0.26 -6.94
C ILE A 55 15.14 -0.22 -7.92
N CYS A 56 16.22 0.49 -7.55
CA CYS A 56 17.46 0.45 -8.30
C CYS A 56 18.09 -0.94 -8.15
N ALA A 57 18.39 -1.60 -9.26
CA ALA A 57 18.98 -2.94 -9.24
C ALA A 57 20.34 -2.97 -8.50
N TRP A 58 21.10 -1.88 -8.58
CA TRP A 58 22.42 -1.72 -7.97
C TRP A 58 22.37 -1.28 -6.50
N CYS A 59 21.84 -0.09 -6.21
CA CYS A 59 21.89 0.51 -4.88
C CYS A 59 20.62 0.33 -4.03
N LYS A 60 19.60 -0.36 -4.55
CA LYS A 60 18.32 -0.67 -3.88
C LYS A 60 17.47 0.53 -3.44
N LYS A 61 17.86 1.76 -3.78
CA LYS A 61 17.03 2.97 -3.61
C LYS A 61 15.69 2.84 -4.34
N ILE A 62 14.65 3.47 -3.81
CA ILE A 62 13.30 3.47 -4.39
C ILE A 62 13.13 4.71 -5.27
N ARG A 63 12.57 4.54 -6.47
CA ARG A 63 12.26 5.64 -7.38
C ARG A 63 10.89 6.23 -7.04
N THR A 64 10.86 7.54 -6.82
CA THR A 64 9.61 8.30 -6.63
C THR A 64 9.07 8.87 -7.94
N ASP A 65 7.80 9.27 -7.95
CA ASP A 65 7.13 9.83 -9.14
C ASP A 65 7.78 11.12 -9.66
N ASN A 66 8.49 11.85 -8.80
CA ASN A 66 9.26 13.06 -9.17
C ASN A 66 10.64 12.73 -9.74
N ASN A 67 10.91 11.47 -10.08
CA ASN A 67 12.18 10.98 -10.62
C ASN A 67 13.37 11.12 -9.64
N TYR A 68 13.09 11.27 -8.35
CA TYR A 68 14.09 11.24 -7.27
C TYR A 68 14.26 9.82 -6.72
N TRP A 69 15.47 9.54 -6.24
CA TRP A 69 15.81 8.27 -5.60
C TRP A 69 15.96 8.48 -4.09
N GLN A 70 15.11 7.82 -3.31
CA GLN A 70 15.15 7.85 -1.85
C GLN A 70 15.69 6.54 -1.29
N SER A 71 16.20 6.60 -0.06
CA SER A 71 16.48 5.38 0.71
C SER A 71 15.18 4.64 1.04
N LEU A 72 15.30 3.37 1.45
CA LEU A 72 14.13 2.57 1.79
C LEU A 72 13.48 3.09 3.07
N GLU A 73 14.32 3.53 4.01
CA GLU A 73 13.96 4.15 5.28
C GLU A 73 13.17 5.44 5.04
N GLU A 74 13.69 6.37 4.24
CA GLU A 74 13.00 7.61 3.87
C GLU A 74 11.65 7.34 3.22
N TYR A 75 11.63 6.46 2.22
CA TYR A 75 10.40 6.16 1.49
C TYR A 75 9.31 5.60 2.40
N PHE A 76 9.65 4.64 3.28
CA PHE A 76 8.65 4.05 4.17
C PHE A 76 8.25 4.98 5.30
N SER A 77 9.14 5.79 5.86
CA SER A 77 8.74 6.80 6.84
C SER A 77 7.84 7.89 6.25
N ASP A 78 7.99 8.22 4.96
CA ASP A 78 7.12 9.19 4.28
C ASP A 78 5.72 8.61 3.97
N HIS A 79 5.62 7.30 3.72
CA HIS A 79 4.39 6.65 3.25
C HIS A 79 3.68 5.81 4.30
N LEU A 80 4.36 5.51 5.41
CA LEU A 80 3.87 4.71 6.54
C LEU A 80 4.29 5.40 7.84
N ASP A 81 3.49 5.26 8.89
CA ASP A 81 3.81 5.80 10.22
C ASP A 81 4.80 4.85 10.93
N LEU A 82 6.06 4.85 10.46
CA LEU A 82 7.12 3.95 10.91
C LEU A 82 8.42 4.71 11.18
N GLU A 83 9.08 4.34 12.28
CA GLU A 83 10.43 4.78 12.64
C GLU A 83 11.42 3.62 12.51
N PHE A 84 12.64 3.91 12.04
CA PHE A 84 13.69 2.90 11.86
C PHE A 84 14.77 3.01 12.92
N THR A 85 15.09 1.87 13.54
CA THR A 85 16.28 1.70 14.38
C THR A 85 17.35 0.94 13.64
N HIS A 86 18.62 1.20 13.94
CA HIS A 86 19.74 0.52 13.30
C HIS A 86 20.35 -0.51 14.26
N GLY A 87 20.46 -1.76 13.79
CA GLY A 87 21.10 -2.86 14.50
C GLY A 87 21.82 -3.78 13.51
N LEU A 88 22.71 -4.63 14.02
CA LEU A 88 23.41 -5.64 13.22
C LEU A 88 22.81 -7.02 13.52
N CYS A 89 22.51 -7.80 12.48
CA CYS A 89 22.15 -9.20 12.67
C CYS A 89 23.38 -10.04 13.02
N GLU A 90 23.17 -11.25 13.55
CA GLU A 90 24.23 -12.18 13.94
C GLU A 90 25.22 -12.47 12.81
N ASP A 91 24.76 -12.56 11.56
CA ASP A 91 25.61 -12.79 10.40
C ASP A 91 26.53 -11.60 10.11
N CYS A 92 25.99 -10.38 10.18
CA CYS A 92 26.76 -9.16 10.00
C CYS A 92 27.78 -8.98 11.13
N CYS A 93 27.39 -9.26 12.38
CA CYS A 93 28.31 -9.24 13.52
C CYS A 93 29.46 -10.24 13.30
N ARG A 94 29.16 -11.51 13.00
CA ARG A 94 30.20 -12.52 12.75
C ARG A 94 31.13 -12.17 11.59
N LYS A 95 30.60 -11.53 10.54
CA LYS A 95 31.36 -11.16 9.35
C LYS A 95 32.28 -9.95 9.56
N HIS A 96 31.78 -8.91 10.22
CA HIS A 96 32.48 -7.63 10.35
C HIS A 96 33.20 -7.46 11.69
N TYR A 97 32.78 -8.20 12.71
CA TYR A 97 33.32 -8.17 14.06
C TYR A 97 33.54 -9.60 14.61
N PRO A 98 34.35 -10.43 13.93
CA PRO A 98 34.55 -11.83 14.33
C PRO A 98 35.14 -11.98 15.74
N ASP A 99 35.91 -10.98 16.21
CA ASP A 99 36.56 -10.98 17.53
C ASP A 99 35.62 -10.52 18.67
N PHE A 100 34.42 -10.04 18.34
CA PHE A 100 33.41 -9.61 19.29
C PHE A 100 32.16 -10.49 19.14
N PRO A 101 32.15 -11.69 19.75
CA PRO A 101 30.98 -12.55 19.70
C PRO A 101 29.78 -11.83 20.33
N PRO A 102 28.58 -11.91 19.73
CA PRO A 102 27.38 -11.31 20.31
C PRO A 102 27.15 -11.87 21.72
N ALA A 103 26.72 -11.00 22.65
CA ALA A 103 26.40 -11.42 24.01
C ALA A 103 25.32 -12.53 23.98
N PRO A 104 25.40 -13.53 24.88
CA PRO A 104 24.42 -14.62 24.97
C PRO A 104 23.01 -14.11 25.32
#